data_AF-A0A9E0Z2V5-F1
#
_entry.id   AF-A0A9E0Z2V5-F1
#
_cell.length_a   1.000
_cell.length_b   1.000
_cell.length_c   1.000
_cell.angle_alpha   90.00
_cell.angle_beta   90.00
_cell.angle_gamma   90.00
#
_symmetry.space_group_name_H-M   'P 1'
#
loop_
_entity.id
_entity.type
_entity.pdbx_description
1 polymer ?
#
loop_
_entity_poly.entity_id
_entity_poly.type
_entity_poly.pdbx_seq_one_letter_code
_entity_poly.pdbx_strand_id
1 'polypeptide(L)'
;MDKQRLKKHKANKERLKRLEEKIQDLCSTEAEEVMGKVLGSSKYFPYTEVRTSVVIPDPYEQEKINKQIRKAEAERMLLKEEVDEVDEYIEAIEDPEIKEIFELAFVEGKKQQEVADIVGYSRGRISQIISGYLKD
;
A
#
# COMPACT_ATOMS: atom_id res chain seq x y z
N MET A 1 17.72 -0.74 -11.51
CA MET A 1 16.30 -0.78 -11.88
C MET A 1 16.09 -1.83 -12.92
N ASP A 2 15.24 -2.80 -12.60
CA ASP A 2 15.10 -4.02 -13.40
C ASP A 2 13.80 -4.00 -14.20
N LYS A 3 13.85 -4.55 -15.42
CA LYS A 3 12.67 -4.64 -16.30
C LYS A 3 11.48 -5.33 -15.66
N GLN A 4 11.73 -6.32 -14.80
CA GLN A 4 10.66 -7.05 -14.11
C GLN A 4 9.94 -6.20 -13.07
N ARG A 5 10.67 -5.32 -12.35
CA ARG A 5 10.09 -4.42 -11.36
C ARG A 5 9.16 -3.40 -12.04
N LEU A 6 9.64 -2.78 -13.11
CA LEU A 6 8.84 -1.84 -13.93
C LEU A 6 7.56 -2.47 -14.50
N LYS A 7 7.63 -3.71 -15.01
CA LYS A 7 6.44 -4.42 -15.52
C LYS A 7 5.40 -4.72 -14.45
N LYS A 8 5.83 -4.92 -13.20
CA LYS A 8 4.94 -5.19 -12.07
C LYS A 8 4.30 -3.93 -11.50
N HIS A 9 4.81 -2.74 -11.85
CA HIS A 9 4.40 -1.46 -11.26
C HIS A 9 2.88 -1.25 -11.22
N LYS A 10 2.21 -1.28 -12.38
CA LYS A 10 0.74 -1.15 -12.45
C LYS A 10 0.00 -2.13 -11.54
N ALA A 11 0.37 -3.41 -11.59
CA ALA A 11 -0.24 -4.45 -10.77
C ALA A 11 0.04 -4.26 -9.26
N ASN A 12 1.25 -3.81 -8.92
CA ASN A 12 1.65 -3.48 -7.56
C ASN A 12 0.86 -2.26 -7.05
N LYS A 13 0.67 -1.22 -7.86
CA LYS A 13 -0.14 -0.04 -7.52
C LYS A 13 -1.61 -0.39 -7.30
N GLU A 14 -2.20 -1.23 -8.16
CA GLU A 14 -3.56 -1.75 -7.94
C GLU A 14 -3.65 -2.63 -6.68
N ARG A 15 -2.64 -3.46 -6.42
CA ARG A 15 -2.57 -4.27 -5.19
C ARG A 15 -2.44 -3.39 -3.95
N LEU A 16 -1.63 -2.33 -4.00
CA LEU A 16 -1.46 -1.36 -2.92
C LEU A 16 -2.80 -0.73 -2.57
N LYS A 17 -3.56 -0.27 -3.58
CA LYS A 17 -4.89 0.30 -3.40
C LYS A 17 -5.86 -0.68 -2.70
N ARG A 18 -5.94 -1.93 -3.18
CA ARG A 18 -6.78 -2.96 -2.53
C ARG A 18 -6.38 -3.23 -1.09
N LEU A 19 -5.08 -3.14 -0.81
CA LEU A 19 -4.55 -3.38 0.52
C LEU A 19 -4.82 -2.20 1.46
N GLU A 20 -4.77 -0.97 0.96
CA GLU A 20 -5.20 0.24 1.68
C GLU A 20 -6.69 0.20 2.02
N GLU A 21 -7.54 -0.16 1.05
CA GLU A 21 -8.98 -0.37 1.26
C GLU A 21 -9.21 -1.43 2.36
N LYS A 22 -8.51 -2.56 2.30
CA LYS A 22 -8.60 -3.60 3.33
C LYS A 22 -8.17 -3.11 4.72
N ILE A 23 -7.11 -2.32 4.82
CA ILE A 23 -6.68 -1.73 6.11
C ILE A 23 -7.77 -0.80 6.63
N GLN A 24 -8.35 0.04 5.77
CA GLN A 24 -9.43 0.95 6.14
C GLN A 24 -10.66 0.19 6.65
N ASP A 25 -11.05 -0.90 5.98
CA ASP A 25 -12.17 -1.75 6.40
C ASP A 25 -11.90 -2.38 7.78
N LEU A 26 -10.69 -2.91 8.00
CA LEU A 26 -10.29 -3.49 9.27
C LEU A 26 -10.26 -2.46 10.41
N CYS A 27 -9.77 -1.25 10.14
CA CYS A 27 -9.77 -0.15 11.12
C CYS A 27 -11.18 0.34 11.46
N SER A 28 -12.13 0.20 10.52
CA SER A 28 -13.53 0.54 10.73
C SER A 28 -14.34 -0.59 11.39
N THR A 29 -13.73 -1.77 11.54
CA THR A 29 -14.36 -2.92 12.17
C THR A 29 -14.30 -2.77 13.68
N GLU A 30 -15.46 -2.67 14.31
CA GLU A 30 -15.59 -2.66 15.78
C GLU A 30 -15.65 -4.11 16.29
N ALA A 31 -14.90 -4.41 17.35
CA ALA A 31 -14.99 -5.70 18.03
C ALA A 31 -16.27 -5.80 18.86
N GLU A 32 -16.74 -7.02 19.12
CA GLU A 32 -17.91 -7.23 19.98
C GLU A 32 -17.70 -6.63 21.38
N GLU A 33 -18.73 -6.04 21.96
CA GLU A 33 -18.67 -5.47 23.30
C GLU A 33 -18.92 -6.54 24.37
N VAL A 34 -18.03 -6.62 25.35
CA VAL A 34 -18.11 -7.56 26.49
C VAL A 34 -18.03 -6.82 27.83
N MET A 35 -18.62 -7.44 28.86
CA MET A 35 -18.60 -6.88 30.22
C MET A 35 -17.28 -7.21 30.93
N GLY A 36 -16.37 -6.24 30.95
CA GLY A 36 -15.15 -6.28 31.74
C GLY A 36 -15.43 -6.05 33.22
N LYS A 37 -14.81 -6.85 34.10
CA LYS A 37 -14.80 -6.60 35.55
C LYS A 37 -13.58 -5.76 35.88
N VAL A 38 -13.77 -4.58 36.45
CA VAL A 38 -12.69 -3.70 36.85
C VAL A 38 -12.77 -3.40 38.34
N LEU A 39 -11.60 -3.23 38.95
CA LEU A 39 -11.45 -2.80 40.33
C LEU A 39 -11.12 -1.31 40.33
N GLY A 40 -11.95 -0.53 40.99
CA GLY A 40 -11.71 0.89 41.25
C GLY A 40 -11.66 1.16 42.74
N SER A 41 -11.48 2.42 43.10
CA SER A 41 -11.62 2.91 44.47
C SER A 41 -12.70 3.98 44.55
N SER A 42 -13.34 4.11 45.71
CA SER A 42 -14.29 5.20 45.94
C SER A 42 -13.57 6.55 45.82
N LYS A 43 -14.26 7.57 45.28
CA LYS A 43 -13.64 8.88 44.97
C LYS A 43 -13.10 9.62 46.20
N TYR A 44 -13.61 9.31 47.40
CA TYR A 44 -13.30 10.02 48.63
C TYR A 44 -12.65 9.09 49.65
N PHE A 45 -11.77 9.67 50.48
CA PHE A 45 -11.13 8.96 51.58
C PHE A 45 -12.18 8.25 52.47
N PRO A 46 -12.03 6.97 52.80
CA PRO A 46 -10.77 6.19 52.77
C PRO A 46 -10.48 5.37 51.48
N TYR A 47 -11.03 5.75 50.31
CA TYR A 47 -10.74 5.10 49.01
C TYR A 47 -11.00 3.58 48.99
N THR A 48 -12.11 3.16 49.58
CA THR A 48 -12.54 1.76 49.61
C THR A 48 -12.63 1.14 48.21
N GLU A 49 -12.18 -0.10 48.06
CA GLU A 49 -12.26 -0.83 46.78
C GLU A 49 -13.72 -1.04 46.33
N VAL A 50 -13.98 -0.79 45.05
CA VAL A 50 -15.29 -0.98 44.41
C VAL A 50 -15.09 -1.83 43.15
N ARG A 51 -15.82 -2.94 43.05
CA ARG A 51 -15.89 -3.73 41.82
C ARG A 51 -17.00 -3.20 40.94
N THR A 52 -16.67 -2.75 39.73
CA THR A 52 -17.67 -2.31 38.75
C THR A 52 -17.53 -3.11 37.46
N SER A 53 -18.61 -3.15 36.68
CA SER A 53 -18.59 -3.68 35.33
C SER A 53 -18.58 -2.53 34.33
N VAL A 54 -17.68 -2.63 33.35
CA VAL A 54 -17.57 -1.67 32.25
C VAL A 54 -17.69 -2.43 30.95
N VAL A 55 -18.42 -1.87 30.00
CA VAL A 55 -18.49 -2.38 28.64
C VAL A 55 -17.17 -2.06 27.94
N ILE A 56 -16.46 -3.07 27.47
CA ILE A 56 -15.20 -2.93 26.73
C ILE A 56 -15.29 -3.74 25.44
N PRO A 57 -14.61 -3.36 24.35
CA PRO A 57 -14.44 -4.25 23.21
C PRO A 57 -13.74 -5.54 23.65
N ASP A 58 -14.15 -6.68 23.09
CA ASP A 58 -13.55 -7.98 23.39
C ASP A 58 -12.04 -7.90 23.10
N PRO A 59 -11.18 -8.04 24.14
CA PRO A 59 -9.74 -7.89 23.96
C PRO A 59 -9.14 -8.91 22.99
N TYR A 60 -9.71 -10.12 22.90
CA TYR A 60 -9.23 -11.17 22.01
C TYR A 60 -9.63 -10.90 20.56
N GLU A 61 -10.85 -10.43 20.32
CA GLU A 61 -11.29 -10.06 18.97
C GLU A 61 -10.56 -8.81 18.48
N GLN A 62 -10.45 -7.79 19.35
CA GLN A 62 -9.69 -6.58 19.05
C GLN A 62 -8.23 -6.91 18.71
N GLU A 63 -7.58 -7.82 19.46
CA GLU A 63 -6.21 -8.22 19.15
C GLU A 63 -6.11 -9.01 17.84
N LYS A 64 -7.13 -9.80 17.45
CA LYS A 64 -7.17 -10.45 16.14
C LYS A 64 -7.22 -9.41 15.01
N ILE A 65 -8.08 -8.40 15.15
CA ILE A 65 -8.20 -7.29 14.18
C ILE A 65 -6.86 -6.54 14.09
N ASN A 66 -6.29 -6.14 15.24
CA ASN A 66 -5.00 -5.44 15.31
C ASN A 66 -3.87 -6.25 14.66
N LYS A 67 -3.81 -7.56 14.86
CA LYS A 67 -2.81 -8.43 14.20
C LYS A 67 -2.96 -8.44 12.69
N GLN A 68 -4.18 -8.45 12.17
CA GLN A 68 -4.43 -8.37 10.73
C GLN A 68 -4.02 -7.02 10.16
N ILE A 69 -4.32 -5.93 10.86
CA ILE A 69 -3.89 -4.57 10.49
C ILE A 69 -2.37 -4.51 10.43
N ARG A 70 -1.65 -4.91 11.49
CA ARG A 70 -0.17 -4.90 11.52
C ARG A 70 0.44 -5.68 10.36
N LYS A 71 -0.12 -6.85 10.05
CA LYS A 71 0.35 -7.68 8.93
C LYS A 71 0.11 -6.98 7.58
N ALA A 72 -1.07 -6.42 7.38
CA ALA A 72 -1.40 -5.70 6.17
C ALA A 72 -0.52 -4.44 6.02
N GLU A 73 -0.34 -3.66 7.08
CA GLU A 73 0.52 -2.47 7.06
C GLU A 73 1.99 -2.79 6.72
N ALA A 74 2.53 -3.89 7.26
CA ALA A 74 3.87 -4.33 6.92
C ALA A 74 3.99 -4.70 5.43
N GLU A 75 2.98 -5.40 4.88
CA GLU A 75 2.92 -5.71 3.45
C GLU A 75 2.74 -4.44 2.61
N ARG A 76 1.93 -3.46 3.07
CA ARG A 76 1.76 -2.15 2.44
C ARG A 76 3.08 -1.43 2.31
N MET A 77 3.86 -1.38 3.41
CA MET A 77 5.11 -0.63 3.46
C MET A 77 6.12 -1.17 2.45
N LEU A 78 6.32 -2.50 2.42
CA LEU A 78 7.22 -3.13 1.46
C LEU A 78 6.76 -2.91 0.01
N LEU A 79 5.47 -3.08 -0.25
CA LEU A 79 4.93 -2.89 -1.61
C LEU A 79 4.99 -1.43 -2.06
N LYS A 80 4.79 -0.50 -1.13
CA LYS A 80 4.89 0.93 -1.39
C LYS A 80 6.32 1.32 -1.72
N GLU A 81 7.31 0.84 -0.97
CA GLU A 81 8.73 1.07 -1.29
C GLU A 81 9.08 0.60 -2.71
N GLU A 82 8.58 -0.56 -3.15
CA GLU A 82 8.80 -1.02 -4.53
C GLU A 82 8.14 -0.12 -5.59
N VAL A 83 6.96 0.43 -5.30
CA VAL A 83 6.25 1.34 -6.21
C VAL A 83 6.93 2.70 -6.25
N ASP A 84 7.30 3.23 -5.09
CA ASP A 84 7.97 4.52 -4.95
C ASP A 84 9.36 4.48 -5.64
N GLU A 85 10.13 3.40 -5.51
CA GLU A 85 11.41 3.22 -6.22
C GLU A 85 11.24 3.31 -7.76
N VAL A 86 10.14 2.76 -8.28
CA VAL A 86 9.82 2.84 -9.71
C VAL A 86 9.35 4.24 -10.11
N ASP A 87 8.49 4.86 -9.32
CA ASP A 87 7.99 6.22 -9.59
C ASP A 87 9.14 7.23 -9.57
N GLU A 88 10.03 7.17 -8.57
CA GLU A 88 11.23 8.00 -8.49
C GLU A 88 12.18 7.79 -9.67
N TYR A 89 12.34 6.54 -10.13
CA TYR A 89 13.17 6.24 -11.28
C TYR A 89 12.61 6.84 -12.57
N ILE A 90 11.30 6.78 -12.79
CA ILE A 90 10.65 7.39 -13.96
C ILE A 90 10.74 8.91 -13.87
N GLU A 91 10.56 9.49 -12.68
CA GLU A 91 10.67 10.94 -12.45
C GLU A 91 12.09 11.47 -12.68
N ALA A 92 13.12 10.65 -12.41
CA ALA A 92 14.52 11.01 -12.64
C ALA A 92 14.93 11.02 -14.12
N ILE A 93 14.07 10.60 -15.06
CA ILE A 93 14.36 10.68 -16.50
C ILE A 93 14.28 12.15 -16.95
N GLU A 94 15.42 12.71 -17.38
CA GLU A 94 15.51 14.11 -17.81
C GLU A 94 14.79 14.40 -19.13
N ASP A 95 14.83 13.46 -20.08
CA ASP A 95 14.23 13.64 -21.40
C ASP A 95 12.71 13.45 -21.32
N PRO A 96 11.90 14.48 -21.63
CA PRO A 96 10.44 14.42 -21.48
C PRO A 96 9.79 13.40 -22.41
N GLU A 97 10.31 13.19 -23.63
CA GLU A 97 9.76 12.19 -24.55
C GLU A 97 10.01 10.78 -24.03
N ILE A 98 11.20 10.55 -23.49
CA ILE A 98 11.55 9.24 -22.91
C ILE A 98 10.76 9.00 -21.64
N LYS A 99 10.57 10.02 -20.80
CA LYS A 99 9.72 9.96 -19.62
C LYS A 99 8.28 9.57 -19.99
N GLU A 100 7.70 10.22 -21.00
CA GLU A 100 6.37 9.89 -21.52
C GLU A 100 6.28 8.43 -21.99
N ILE A 101 7.30 7.94 -22.72
CA ILE A 101 7.36 6.52 -23.13
C ILE A 101 7.30 5.57 -21.93
N PHE A 102 8.04 5.88 -20.84
CA PHE A 102 8.06 5.07 -19.63
C PHE A 102 6.74 5.14 -18.86
N GLU A 103 6.14 6.31 -18.73
CA GLU A 103 4.83 6.49 -18.10
C GLU A 103 3.75 5.69 -18.84
N LEU A 104 3.65 5.84 -20.17
CA LEU A 104 2.70 5.10 -20.98
C LEU A 104 2.92 3.58 -20.90
N ALA A 105 4.17 3.13 -20.92
CA ALA A 105 4.50 1.70 -20.92
C ALA A 105 4.30 1.02 -19.55
N PHE A 106 4.67 1.68 -18.45
CA PHE A 106 4.78 1.04 -17.14
C PHE A 106 3.76 1.53 -16.12
N VAL A 107 3.40 2.83 -16.15
CA VAL A 107 2.38 3.40 -15.27
C VAL A 107 0.98 3.11 -15.83
N GLU A 108 0.75 3.41 -17.11
CA GLU A 108 -0.53 3.10 -17.77
C GLU A 108 -0.61 1.63 -18.21
N GLY A 109 0.54 0.97 -18.42
CA GLY A 109 0.64 -0.43 -18.80
C GLY A 109 0.29 -0.71 -20.26
N LYS A 110 0.53 0.26 -21.16
CA LYS A 110 0.29 0.10 -22.60
C LYS A 110 1.29 -0.84 -23.24
N LYS A 111 0.87 -1.51 -24.31
CA LYS A 111 1.77 -2.32 -25.14
C LYS A 111 2.72 -1.39 -25.89
N GLN A 112 3.95 -1.85 -26.16
CA GLN A 112 4.94 -1.08 -26.92
C GLN A 112 4.43 -0.59 -28.28
N GLN A 113 3.51 -1.32 -28.92
CA GLN A 113 2.88 -0.89 -30.16
C GLN A 113 1.97 0.32 -29.94
N GLU A 114 1.14 0.31 -28.90
CA GLU A 114 0.25 1.43 -28.57
C GLU A 114 1.05 2.67 -28.16
N VAL A 115 2.15 2.49 -27.42
CA VAL A 115 3.08 3.58 -27.08
C VAL A 115 3.73 4.15 -28.34
N ALA A 116 4.15 3.28 -29.26
CA ALA A 116 4.73 3.68 -30.54
C ALA A 116 3.74 4.51 -31.37
N ASP A 117 2.48 4.08 -31.42
CA ASP A 117 1.41 4.78 -32.15
C ASP A 117 1.10 6.16 -31.53
N ILE A 118 1.22 6.32 -30.21
CA ILE A 118 1.00 7.59 -29.49
C ILE A 118 2.15 8.57 -29.70
N VAL A 119 3.39 8.12 -29.49
CA VAL A 119 4.60 8.98 -29.53
C VAL A 119 5.10 9.17 -30.97
N GLY A 120 4.58 8.42 -31.94
CA GLY A 120 4.96 8.52 -33.35
C GLY A 120 6.28 7.81 -33.69
N TYR A 121 6.73 6.90 -32.83
CA TYR A 121 7.93 6.08 -33.06
C TYR A 121 7.57 4.72 -33.65
N SER A 122 8.59 4.00 -34.14
CA SER A 122 8.43 2.57 -34.43
C SER A 122 8.47 1.76 -33.14
N ARG A 123 7.75 0.64 -33.08
CA ARG A 123 7.83 -0.32 -31.96
C ARG A 123 9.28 -0.73 -31.64
N GLY A 124 10.10 -0.91 -32.67
CA GLY A 124 11.52 -1.25 -32.52
C GLY A 124 12.30 -0.15 -31.79
N ARG A 125 12.05 1.11 -32.14
CA ARG A 125 12.64 2.27 -31.47
C ARG A 125 12.24 2.35 -30.00
N ILE A 126 10.96 2.14 -29.67
CA ILE A 126 10.50 2.06 -28.27
C ILE A 126 11.26 0.96 -27.50
N SER A 127 11.42 -0.22 -28.10
CA SER A 127 12.16 -1.31 -27.44
C SER A 127 13.63 -0.97 -27.21
N GLN A 128 14.28 -0.25 -28.13
CA GLN A 128 15.66 0.21 -27.97
C GLN A 128 15.78 1.25 -26.85
N ILE A 129 14.88 2.24 -26.81
CA ILE A 129 14.86 3.28 -25.77
C ILE A 129 14.72 2.62 -24.39
N ILE A 130 13.71 1.76 -24.22
CA ILE A 130 13.49 1.07 -22.95
C ILE A 130 14.72 0.24 -22.55
N SER A 131 15.32 -0.48 -23.50
CA SER A 131 16.48 -1.33 -23.18
C SER A 131 17.74 -0.52 -22.90
N GLY A 132 17.90 0.68 -23.48
CA GLY A 132 19.05 1.55 -23.22
C GLY A 132 19.05 2.17 -21.82
N TYR A 133 17.87 2.32 -21.21
CA TYR A 133 17.73 2.84 -19.85
C TYR A 133 17.80 1.75 -18.78
N LEU A 134 17.58 0.49 -19.14
CA LEU A 134 17.66 -0.62 -18.22
C LEU A 134 19.10 -1.14 -18.17
N LYS A 135 19.66 -1.24 -16.96
CA LYS A 135 20.87 -2.05 -16.76
C LYS A 135 20.46 -3.52 -16.87
N ASP A 136 21.28 -4.31 -17.56
CA ASP A 136 21.14 -5.77 -17.63
C ASP A 136 21.08 -6.41 -16.23
#